data_AF-A0A060BT07-F1
#
_entry.id   AF-A0A060BT07-F1
#
_cell.length_a   1.000
_cell.length_b   1.000
_cell.length_c   1.000
_cell.angle_alpha   90.00
_cell.angle_beta   90.00
_cell.angle_gamma   90.00
#
_symmetry.space_group_name_H-M   'P 1'
#
loop_
_entity.id
_entity.type
_entity.pdbx_description
1 polymer ?
#
loop_
_entity_poly.entity_id
_entity_poly.type
_entity_poly.pdbx_seq_one_letter_code
_entity_poly.pdbx_strand_id
1 'polypeptide(L)'
;EGRAVCYIPDLAPMTETPLWYSKDAVEGLSQVTADEKKFDTPYFSGAFDGAMRIVSLVEKATGRQVVREGQALNRIVCYENKPHNHDAWDINIYYSRRHWDVDELTGVQVISQGPVVAVLRCEYKSCIPPCRRTWSSTTTSRASISTRPSIGRKRNTCSRHT
;
A
#
# COMPACT_ATOMS: atom_id res chain seq x y z
N GLU A 1 14.29 -3.39 -20.30
CA GLU A 1 13.03 -3.91 -20.85
C GLU A 1 13.01 -5.42 -20.66
N GLY A 2 11.84 -6.04 -20.42
CA GLY A 2 11.76 -7.49 -20.14
C GLY A 2 11.32 -7.89 -18.72
N ARG A 3 10.64 -7.00 -17.99
CA ARG A 3 10.01 -7.36 -16.70
C ARG A 3 8.53 -7.61 -16.95
N ALA A 4 8.07 -8.83 -16.64
CA ALA A 4 6.66 -9.19 -16.66
C ALA A 4 6.16 -9.36 -15.22
N VAL A 5 4.86 -9.12 -15.02
CA VAL A 5 4.19 -9.43 -13.77
C VAL A 5 3.00 -10.32 -14.09
N CYS A 6 2.93 -11.47 -13.43
CA CYS A 6 1.78 -12.37 -13.50
C CYS A 6 1.15 -12.50 -12.11
N TYR A 7 -0.16 -12.74 -12.11
CA TYR A 7 -0.89 -13.09 -10.91
C TYR A 7 -1.16 -14.61 -10.96
N ILE A 8 -0.66 -15.34 -9.96
CA ILE A 8 -0.80 -16.78 -9.86
C ILE A 8 -1.72 -17.06 -8.67
N PRO A 9 -3.00 -17.42 -8.90
CA PRO A 9 -3.87 -17.83 -7.82
C PRO A 9 -3.49 -19.22 -7.30
N ASP A 10 -3.82 -19.49 -6.04
CA ASP A 10 -3.92 -20.85 -5.48
C ASP A 10 -2.63 -21.70 -5.54
N LEU A 11 -1.48 -21.10 -5.26
CA LEU A 11 -0.23 -21.85 -5.10
C LEU A 11 -0.23 -22.66 -3.80
N ALA A 12 -0.06 -23.98 -3.93
CA ALA A 12 0.02 -24.87 -2.77
C ALA A 12 1.27 -24.59 -1.92
N PRO A 13 1.17 -24.63 -0.58
CA PRO A 13 2.32 -24.41 0.29
C PRO A 13 3.41 -25.44 0.03
N MET A 14 4.66 -24.99 0.03
CA MET A 14 5.85 -25.84 -0.19
C MET A 14 5.83 -26.61 -1.53
N THR A 15 5.23 -26.02 -2.58
CA THR A 15 5.16 -26.62 -3.91
C THR A 15 5.86 -25.73 -4.94
N GLU A 16 6.35 -26.34 -6.02
CA GLU A 16 6.86 -25.62 -7.19
C GLU A 16 5.86 -25.68 -8.34
N THR A 17 5.74 -24.60 -9.11
CA THR A 17 4.93 -24.57 -10.33
C THR A 17 5.76 -23.92 -11.43
N PRO A 18 6.24 -24.69 -12.42
CA PRO A 18 7.00 -24.12 -13.52
C PRO A 18 6.09 -23.25 -14.39
N LEU A 19 6.60 -22.10 -14.81
CA LEU A 19 5.90 -21.16 -15.68
C LEU A 19 6.77 -20.86 -16.89
N TRP A 20 6.12 -20.65 -18.03
CA TRP A 20 6.77 -20.34 -19.29
C TRP A 20 6.16 -19.08 -19.89
N TYR A 21 6.98 -18.29 -20.57
CA TYR A 21 6.49 -17.16 -21.35
C TYR A 21 5.85 -17.68 -22.64
N SER A 22 4.57 -17.35 -22.87
CA SER A 22 3.96 -17.47 -24.19
C SER A 22 3.96 -16.12 -24.91
N LYS A 23 3.95 -16.16 -26.24
CA LYS A 23 3.76 -14.98 -27.10
C LYS A 23 2.28 -14.64 -27.30
N ASP A 24 1.39 -15.53 -26.88
CA ASP A 24 -0.05 -15.34 -27.06
C ASP A 24 -0.56 -14.20 -26.18
N ALA A 25 -1.40 -13.34 -26.75
CA ALA A 25 -2.09 -12.31 -25.99
C ALA A 25 -3.13 -12.96 -25.09
N VAL A 26 -3.06 -12.68 -23.79
CA VAL A 26 -4.04 -13.19 -22.83
C VAL A 26 -5.22 -12.23 -22.78
N GLU A 27 -6.36 -12.64 -23.32
CA GLU A 27 -7.63 -11.90 -23.21
C GLU A 27 -8.32 -12.20 -21.86
N GLY A 28 -8.93 -11.19 -21.25
CA GLY A 28 -9.69 -11.35 -19.99
C GLY A 28 -8.94 -11.03 -18.71
N LEU A 29 -7.83 -10.30 -18.78
CA LEU A 29 -7.08 -9.94 -17.58
C LEU A 29 -7.86 -8.97 -16.68
N SER A 30 -7.95 -9.34 -15.41
CA SER A 30 -8.46 -8.54 -14.28
C SER A 30 -8.00 -7.09 -14.39
N GLN A 31 -8.92 -6.14 -14.29
CA GLN A 31 -8.66 -4.73 -14.54
C GLN A 31 -8.26 -4.03 -13.25
N VAL A 32 -6.97 -4.04 -12.91
CA VAL A 32 -6.45 -3.02 -12.00
C VAL A 32 -6.47 -1.68 -12.72
N THR A 33 -7.18 -0.72 -12.15
CA THR A 33 -7.23 0.66 -12.65
C THR A 33 -6.82 1.60 -11.52
N ALA A 34 -5.99 2.58 -11.82
CA ALA A 34 -5.57 3.55 -10.83
C ALA A 34 -5.39 4.92 -11.47
N ASP A 35 -6.21 5.86 -11.01
CA ASP A 35 -6.14 7.27 -11.34
C ASP A 35 -5.58 8.03 -10.13
N GLU A 36 -5.33 9.33 -10.30
CA GLU A 36 -4.91 10.22 -9.22
C GLU A 36 -5.96 10.37 -8.10
N LYS A 37 -7.23 10.05 -8.40
CA LYS A 37 -8.35 10.21 -7.46
C LYS A 37 -8.83 8.89 -6.84
N LYS A 38 -8.66 7.78 -7.55
CA LYS A 38 -9.26 6.50 -7.17
C LYS A 38 -8.45 5.34 -7.72
N PHE A 39 -8.57 4.21 -7.07
CA PHE A 39 -8.05 2.96 -7.61
C PHE A 39 -9.07 1.85 -7.39
N ASP A 40 -9.12 0.95 -8.36
CA ASP A 40 -9.98 -0.22 -8.32
C ASP A 40 -9.17 -1.48 -8.65
N THR A 41 -9.35 -2.49 -7.82
CA THR A 41 -8.74 -3.82 -7.97
C THR A 41 -9.84 -4.87 -7.77
N PRO A 42 -9.62 -6.14 -8.14
CA PRO A 42 -10.60 -7.20 -7.91
C PRO A 42 -11.02 -7.36 -6.44
N TYR A 43 -10.14 -7.03 -5.48
CA TYR A 43 -10.38 -7.24 -4.05
C TYR A 43 -10.68 -5.95 -3.28
N PHE A 44 -10.13 -4.83 -3.72
CA PHE A 44 -10.23 -3.54 -3.04
C PHE A 44 -10.65 -2.43 -3.99
N SER A 45 -11.47 -1.52 -3.50
CA SER A 45 -11.74 -0.23 -4.14
C SER A 45 -11.37 0.89 -3.17
N GLY A 46 -10.78 1.97 -3.66
CA GLY A 46 -10.33 3.05 -2.80
C GLY A 46 -10.27 4.41 -3.50
N ALA A 47 -10.16 5.44 -2.67
CA ALA A 47 -10.08 6.83 -3.11
C ALA A 47 -8.93 7.56 -2.41
N PHE A 48 -8.29 8.45 -3.16
CA PHE A 48 -7.22 9.32 -2.69
C PHE A 48 -7.77 10.73 -2.39
N ASP A 49 -7.15 11.39 -1.42
CA ASP A 49 -7.31 12.82 -1.17
C ASP A 49 -6.34 13.65 -2.04
N GLY A 50 -6.44 14.98 -1.98
CA GLY A 50 -5.54 15.91 -2.68
C GLY A 50 -4.05 15.78 -2.31
N ALA A 51 -3.74 15.18 -1.15
CA ALA A 51 -2.37 14.88 -0.72
C ALA A 51 -1.97 13.40 -0.98
N MET A 52 -2.69 12.67 -1.85
CA MET A 52 -2.45 11.24 -2.16
C MET A 52 -2.50 10.30 -0.94
N ARG A 53 -3.25 10.70 0.09
CA ARG A 53 -3.64 9.87 1.25
C ARG A 53 -4.85 9.03 0.89
N ILE A 54 -4.99 7.84 1.45
CA ILE A 54 -6.12 6.96 1.16
C ILE A 54 -7.25 7.26 2.15
N VAL A 55 -8.29 7.95 1.67
CA VAL A 55 -9.47 8.34 2.47
C VAL A 55 -10.55 7.28 2.46
N SER A 56 -10.54 6.41 1.45
CA SER A 56 -11.45 5.27 1.38
C SER A 56 -10.73 4.03 0.91
N LEU A 57 -11.01 2.91 1.58
CA LEU A 57 -10.52 1.59 1.23
C LEU A 57 -11.58 0.57 1.65
N VAL A 58 -12.32 0.06 0.67
CA VAL A 58 -13.38 -0.94 0.85
C VAL A 58 -12.86 -2.29 0.38
N GLU A 59 -12.96 -3.30 1.23
CA GLU A 59 -12.77 -4.70 0.85
C GLU A 59 -14.06 -5.21 0.16
N LYS A 60 -13.99 -5.54 -1.14
CA LYS A 60 -15.17 -5.92 -1.94
C LYS A 60 -15.86 -7.20 -1.44
N ALA A 61 -15.08 -8.15 -0.91
CA ALA A 61 -15.62 -9.42 -0.42
C ALA A 61 -16.50 -9.28 0.84
N THR A 62 -16.19 -8.31 1.69
CA THR A 62 -16.88 -8.11 2.98
C THR A 62 -17.74 -6.84 2.99
N GLY A 63 -17.56 -5.95 2.02
CA GLY A 63 -18.13 -4.60 2.01
C GLY A 63 -17.58 -3.70 3.11
N ARG A 64 -16.53 -4.12 3.82
CA ARG A 64 -16.03 -3.41 5.00
C ARG A 64 -15.15 -2.23 4.60
N GLN A 65 -15.46 -1.07 5.18
CA GLN A 65 -14.56 0.09 5.18
C GLN A 65 -13.38 -0.15 6.14
N VAL A 66 -12.16 -0.10 5.61
CA VAL A 66 -10.92 -0.27 6.41
C VAL A 66 -10.53 1.04 7.08
N VAL A 67 -10.76 2.17 6.40
CA VAL A 67 -10.46 3.51 6.92
C VAL A 67 -11.46 3.88 8.01
N ARG A 68 -10.97 4.37 9.16
CA ARG A 68 -11.84 4.91 10.22
C ARG A 68 -12.37 6.29 9.81
N GLU A 69 -13.55 6.64 10.29
CA GLU A 69 -14.13 7.97 10.06
C GLU A 69 -13.16 9.09 10.50
N GLY A 70 -12.98 10.08 9.63
CA GLY A 70 -12.07 11.22 9.86
C GLY A 70 -10.58 10.88 9.86
N GLN A 71 -10.19 9.65 9.51
CA GLN A 71 -8.80 9.24 9.36
C GLN A 71 -8.48 9.01 7.88
N ALA A 72 -7.19 9.07 7.54
CA ALA A 72 -6.68 8.68 6.24
C ALA A 72 -5.50 7.73 6.41
N LEU A 73 -5.40 6.73 5.54
CA LEU A 73 -4.23 5.85 5.47
C LEU A 73 -3.15 6.48 4.59
N ASN A 74 -1.97 5.86 4.56
CA ASN A 74 -0.82 6.34 3.79
C ASN A 74 -0.39 7.77 4.16
N ARG A 75 -0.44 8.09 5.46
CA ARG A 75 0.03 9.37 5.99
C ARG A 75 1.55 9.32 6.19
N ILE A 76 2.26 10.24 5.54
CA ILE A 76 3.71 10.40 5.71
C ILE A 76 3.93 11.43 6.81
N VAL A 77 4.64 11.02 7.87
CA VAL A 77 4.90 11.86 9.04
C VAL A 77 6.39 11.87 9.31
N CYS A 78 6.96 13.06 9.37
CA CYS A 78 8.33 13.27 9.82
C CYS A 78 8.32 13.52 11.32
N TYR A 79 9.17 12.80 12.05
CA TYR A 79 9.36 12.98 13.49
C TYR A 79 10.71 13.62 13.77
N GLU A 80 10.79 14.46 14.79
CA GLU A 80 12.06 14.99 15.26
C GLU A 80 12.87 13.85 15.91
N ASN A 81 14.08 13.58 15.39
CA ASN A 81 14.97 12.60 15.98
C ASN A 81 15.92 13.28 16.99
N LYS A 82 15.78 12.98 18.28
CA LYS A 82 16.64 13.47 19.39
C LYS A 82 17.13 12.29 20.25
N PRO A 83 18.17 11.58 19.79
CA PRO A 83 18.83 10.54 20.56
C PRO A 83 19.54 11.13 21.79
N HIS A 84 19.65 10.35 22.87
CA HIS A 84 20.43 10.76 24.05
C HIS A 84 21.91 10.39 23.91
N ASN A 85 22.22 9.16 23.48
CA ASN A 85 23.59 8.65 23.44
C ASN A 85 23.97 7.96 22.11
N HIS A 86 23.02 7.28 21.44
CA HIS A 86 23.33 6.50 20.24
C HIS A 86 22.40 6.82 19.07
N ASP A 87 22.84 7.75 18.24
CA ASP A 87 22.03 8.37 17.19
C ASP A 87 21.45 7.41 16.15
N ALA A 88 22.09 6.26 15.95
CA ALA A 88 21.70 5.26 14.96
C ALA A 88 20.92 4.06 15.54
N TRP A 89 20.81 3.94 16.88
CA TRP A 89 20.26 2.75 17.55
C TRP A 89 19.11 3.06 18.50
N ASP A 90 19.02 4.30 19.01
CA ASP A 90 17.99 4.69 19.97
C ASP A 90 16.81 5.39 19.31
N ILE A 91 15.61 4.81 19.44
CA ILE A 91 14.34 5.53 19.23
C ILE A 91 13.79 5.88 20.61
N ASN A 92 13.86 7.17 20.94
CA ASN A 92 13.44 7.65 22.25
C ASN A 92 11.92 7.73 22.36
N ILE A 93 11.33 7.38 23.50
CA ILE A 93 9.87 7.45 23.78
C ILE A 93 9.24 8.83 23.51
N TYR A 94 10.05 9.89 23.50
CA TYR A 94 9.61 11.27 23.28
C TYR A 94 9.52 11.68 21.80
N TYR A 95 9.81 10.77 20.85
CA TYR A 95 9.78 11.07 19.41
C TYR A 95 8.44 11.63 18.93
N SER A 96 7.34 11.24 19.57
CA SER A 96 5.98 11.68 19.24
C SER A 96 5.71 13.16 19.56
N ARG A 97 6.53 13.80 20.40
CA ARG A 97 6.30 15.18 20.87
C ARG A 97 6.39 16.23 19.78
N ARG A 98 7.23 16.01 18.76
CA ARG A 98 7.37 16.92 17.61
C ARG A 98 7.32 16.12 16.31
N HIS A 99 6.29 16.38 15.53
CA HIS A 99 6.08 15.74 14.25
C HIS A 99 5.46 16.74 13.26
N TRP A 100 5.67 16.46 11.98
CA TRP A 100 5.15 17.24 10.87
C TRP A 100 4.58 16.28 9.83
N ASP A 101 3.35 16.53 9.42
CA ASP A 101 2.73 15.80 8.33
C ASP A 101 3.26 16.33 6.99
N VAL A 102 3.65 15.42 6.11
CA VAL A 102 4.20 15.74 4.78
C VAL A 102 3.07 15.72 3.77
N ASP A 103 2.40 16.87 3.62
CA ASP A 103 1.19 17.02 2.79
C ASP A 103 1.39 17.90 1.55
N GLU A 104 2.54 18.57 1.43
CA GLU A 104 2.85 19.41 0.29
C GLU A 104 3.24 18.53 -0.92
N LEU A 105 2.22 18.10 -1.66
CA LEU A 105 2.36 17.31 -2.88
C LEU A 105 2.83 18.21 -4.04
N THR A 106 3.96 17.87 -4.64
CA THR A 106 4.54 18.61 -5.78
C THR A 106 4.27 17.94 -7.13
N GLY A 107 3.92 16.66 -7.15
CA GLY A 107 3.58 15.98 -8.38
C GLY A 107 3.01 14.58 -8.17
N VAL A 108 2.16 14.16 -9.09
CA VAL A 108 1.64 12.79 -9.20
C VAL A 108 1.84 12.31 -10.62
N GLN A 109 2.26 11.06 -10.77
CA GLN A 109 2.44 10.44 -12.07
C GLN A 109 2.06 8.96 -12.01
N VAL A 110 1.20 8.52 -12.91
CA VAL A 110 0.99 7.07 -13.16
C VAL A 110 2.21 6.57 -13.95
N ILE A 111 3.07 5.77 -13.30
CA ILE A 111 4.27 5.20 -13.95
C ILE A 111 3.88 4.01 -14.84
N SER A 112 2.97 3.17 -14.34
CA SER A 112 2.60 1.94 -15.01
C SER A 112 1.16 1.61 -14.66
N GLN A 113 0.38 1.26 -15.69
CA GLN A 113 -0.96 0.72 -15.53
C GLN A 113 -1.04 -0.55 -16.37
N GLY A 114 -0.90 -1.69 -15.70
CA GLY A 114 -1.10 -3.01 -16.27
C GLY A 114 -2.29 -3.70 -15.61
N PRO A 115 -2.73 -4.83 -16.17
CA PRO A 115 -3.86 -5.58 -15.63
C PRO A 115 -3.63 -6.05 -14.19
N VAL A 116 -2.41 -6.45 -13.85
CA VAL A 116 -2.10 -7.00 -12.52
C VAL A 116 -1.64 -5.94 -11.53
N VAL A 117 -1.00 -4.88 -12.02
CA VAL A 117 -0.33 -3.88 -11.19
C VAL A 117 -0.50 -2.50 -11.79
N ALA A 118 -0.88 -1.54 -10.94
CA ALA A 118 -0.72 -0.14 -11.21
C ALA A 118 0.29 0.49 -10.23
N VAL A 119 1.08 1.44 -10.73
CA VAL A 119 2.12 2.12 -9.97
C VAL A 119 1.95 3.62 -10.12
N LEU A 120 1.76 4.29 -8.98
CA LEU A 120 1.66 5.74 -8.87
C LEU A 120 2.93 6.27 -8.18
N ARG A 121 3.55 7.28 -8.78
CA ARG A 121 4.61 8.08 -8.18
C ARG A 121 3.98 9.33 -7.59
N CYS A 122 4.25 9.60 -6.32
CA CYS A 122 3.89 10.83 -5.66
C CYS A 122 5.17 11.50 -5.18
N GLU A 123 5.32 12.78 -5.51
CA GLU A 123 6.44 13.60 -5.07
C GLU A 123 5.94 14.60 -4.06
N TYR A 124 6.62 14.65 -2.91
CA TYR A 124 6.29 15.55 -1.84
C TYR A 124 7.48 16.43 -1.53
N LYS A 125 7.18 17.68 -1.21
CA LYS A 125 8.11 18.60 -0.61
C LYS A 125 7.90 18.57 0.90
N SER A 126 9.00 18.46 1.62
CA SER A 126 8.99 18.55 3.08
C SER A 126 9.97 19.60 3.54
N CYS A 127 9.47 20.55 4.33
CA CYS A 127 10.26 21.58 4.99
C CYS A 127 10.14 21.32 6.50
N ILE A 128 11.21 20.82 7.14
CA ILE A 128 11.22 20.54 8.57
C ILE A 128 11.85 21.73 9.32
N PRO A 129 11.09 22.51 10.12
CA PRO A 129 11.66 23.59 10.92
C PRO A 129 12.58 23.05 12.02
N PRO A 130 13.73 23.71 12.33
CA PRO A 130 14.19 25.02 11.83
C PRO A 130 15.12 24.90 10.61
N CYS A 131 15.24 23.72 10.02
CA CYS A 131 16.21 23.44 8.97
C CYS A 131 15.76 24.09 7.65
N ARG A 132 16.43 25.16 7.22
CA ARG A 132 16.24 25.80 5.90
C ARG A 132 16.80 24.93 4.76
N ARG A 133 16.50 23.63 4.75
CA ARG A 133 16.82 22.73 3.65
C ARG A 133 15.51 22.08 3.20
N THR A 134 15.13 22.35 1.96
CA THR A 134 14.00 21.72 1.30
C THR A 134 14.40 20.30 0.93
N TRP A 135 13.62 19.31 1.37
CA TRP A 135 13.81 17.92 0.97
C TRP A 135 12.69 17.53 -0.01
N SER A 136 13.04 16.83 -1.08
CA SER A 136 12.08 16.13 -1.93
C SER A 136 12.05 14.66 -1.52
N SER A 137 10.85 14.12 -1.32
CA SER A 137 10.64 12.68 -1.11
C SER A 137 9.76 12.15 -2.23
N THR A 138 10.15 11.02 -2.79
CA THR A 138 9.36 10.33 -3.81
C THR A 138 8.82 9.05 -3.20
N THR A 139 7.50 8.96 -3.05
CA THR A 139 6.84 7.70 -2.69
C THR A 139 6.34 7.04 -3.96
N THR A 140 6.73 5.78 -4.14
CA THR A 140 6.14 4.93 -5.18
C THR A 140 5.12 4.02 -4.52
N SER A 141 3.84 4.29 -4.75
CA SER A 141 2.74 3.47 -4.27
C SER A 141 2.39 2.45 -5.35
N ARG A 142 2.33 1.16 -4.97
CA ARG A 142 1.98 0.07 -5.87
C ARG A 142 0.64 -0.52 -5.43
N ALA A 143 -0.33 -0.51 -6.33
CA ALA A 143 -1.55 -1.30 -6.20
C ALA A 143 -1.37 -2.57 -7.03
N SER A 144 -1.43 -3.72 -6.38
CA SER A 144 -1.33 -5.02 -7.04
C SER A 144 -2.43 -5.95 -6.56
N ILE A 145 -2.81 -6.89 -7.41
CA ILE A 145 -3.68 -7.99 -7.01
C ILE A 145 -2.94 -8.85 -5.97
N SER A 146 -3.47 -8.96 -4.75
CA SER A 146 -3.00 -9.91 -3.75
C SER A 146 -4.17 -10.59 -3.07
N THR A 147 -4.12 -11.91 -2.99
CA THR A 147 -5.06 -12.70 -2.21
C THR A 147 -4.74 -12.59 -0.73
N ARG A 148 -5.79 -12.62 0.09
CA ARG A 148 -5.68 -13.00 1.48
C ARG A 148 -5.37 -14.50 1.53
N PRO A 149 -4.32 -14.98 2.23
CA PRO A 149 -4.24 -16.40 2.55
C PRO A 149 -5.48 -16.74 3.38
N SER A 150 -6.24 -17.74 2.93
CA SER A 150 -7.37 -18.28 3.68
C SER A 150 -6.83 -18.91 4.97
N ILE A 151 -6.81 -18.15 6.06
CA ILE A 151 -6.55 -18.71 7.39
C ILE A 151 -7.75 -19.60 7.72
N GLY A 152 -7.56 -20.91 7.53
CA GLY A 152 -8.52 -21.93 7.91
C GLY A 152 -8.82 -21.83 9.40
N ARG A 153 -9.97 -21.24 9.74
CA ARG A 153 -10.46 -21.16 11.12
C ARG A 153 -10.88 -22.57 11.55
N LYS A 154 -9.98 -23.33 12.20
CA LYS A 154 -10.36 -24.58 12.88
C LYS A 154 -11.44 -24.23 13.92
N ARG A 155 -12.69 -24.58 13.62
CA ARG A 155 -13.77 -24.60 14.62
C ARG A 155 -13.47 -25.76 15.55
N ASN A 156 -13.00 -25.46 16.75
CA ASN A 156 -12.99 -26.43 17.84
C ASN A 156 -14.45 -26.64 18.28
N THR A 157 -15.12 -27.64 17.73
CA THR A 157 -16.36 -28.16 18.30
C THR A 157 -16.00 -28.89 19.59
N CYS A 158 -16.19 -28.21 20.72
CA CYS A 158 -16.15 -28.85 22.03
C CYS A 158 -17.49 -29.58 22.22
N SER A 159 -17.53 -30.89 21.95
CA SER A 159 -18.66 -31.75 22.30
C SER A 159 -18.67 -31.92 23.82
N ARG A 160 -19.67 -31.35 24.49
CA ARG A 160 -19.98 -31.69 25.88
C ARG A 160 -20.50 -33.12 25.91
N HIS A 161 -19.73 -34.02 26.51
CA HIS A 161 -20.28 -35.29 26.98
C HIS A 161 -21.01 -35.02 28.31
N THR A 162 -22.27 -35.43 28.33
CA THR A 162 -23.12 -35.60 29.53
C THR A 162 -22.55 -36.67 30.44
#